data_AF-A0A8T4M4S8-F1
#
_entry.id   AF-A0A8T4M4S8-F1
#
_cell.length_a   1.000
_cell.length_b   1.000
_cell.length_c   1.000
_cell.angle_alpha   90.00
_cell.angle_beta   90.00
_cell.angle_gamma   90.00
#
_symmetry.space_group_name_H-M   'P 1'
#
loop_
_entity.id
_entity.type
_entity.pdbx_description
1 polymer ?
#
loop_
_entity_poly.entity_id
_entity_poly.type
_entity_poly.pdbx_seq_one_letter_code
_entity_poly.pdbx_strand_id
1 'polypeptide(L)'
;MEKPEIIAGLRSALTRGYSLEFAKKSFVNSGYNLQDVEDSASILVSGAGGVSSSSFANNLITSPSATPSAAPSAAPQPRAMQQTAYPVAIAPQPQSLGQQSLSQSPSFRPLPRIPPQIENYKRTTDEAGRPRRRGLWLVILLIIIFLIVLGVLGLLIFKRELVESMLQGWGLI
;
A
#
# COMPACT_ATOMS: atom_id res chain seq x y z
N MET A 1 6.79 -11.33 -11.99
CA MET A 1 7.38 -11.56 -10.65
C MET A 1 7.72 -10.19 -10.06
N GLU A 2 6.73 -9.45 -9.56
CA GLU A 2 6.92 -8.07 -9.08
C GLU A 2 6.99 -7.95 -7.55
N LYS A 3 6.74 -9.07 -6.85
CA LYS A 3 6.72 -9.15 -5.37
C LYS A 3 7.97 -8.56 -4.69
N PRO A 4 9.22 -8.81 -5.13
CA PRO A 4 10.38 -8.26 -4.41
C PRO A 4 10.48 -6.73 -4.48
N GLU A 5 10.04 -6.11 -5.59
CA GLU A 5 10.08 -4.66 -5.77
C GLU A 5 9.04 -3.97 -4.89
N ILE A 6 7.84 -4.55 -4.79
CA ILE A 6 6.77 -4.06 -3.93
C ILE A 6 7.22 -4.10 -2.46
N ILE A 7 7.82 -5.20 -2.00
CA ILE A 7 8.32 -5.33 -0.62
C ILE A 7 9.39 -4.26 -0.33
N ALA A 8 10.36 -4.08 -1.24
CA ALA A 8 11.41 -3.08 -1.07
C ALA A 8 10.84 -1.66 -0.99
N GLY A 9 9.86 -1.35 -1.84
CA GLY A 9 9.19 -0.05 -1.87
C GLY A 9 8.29 0.21 -0.66
N LEU A 10 7.50 -0.77 -0.22
CA LEU A 10 6.71 -0.71 1.02
C LEU A 10 7.62 -0.47 2.23
N ARG A 11 8.75 -1.19 2.32
CA ARG A 11 9.76 -0.97 3.37
C ARG A 11 10.33 0.45 3.31
N SER A 12 10.68 0.95 2.13
CA SER A 12 11.18 2.32 1.98
C SER A 12 10.14 3.39 2.35
N ALA A 13 8.85 3.14 2.17
CA ALA A 13 7.80 4.05 2.59
C ALA A 13 7.68 4.08 4.12
N LEU A 14 7.73 2.91 4.76
CA LEU A 14 7.72 2.79 6.21
C LEU A 14 8.92 3.47 6.88
N THR A 15 10.13 3.34 6.32
CA THR A 15 11.33 4.02 6.87
C THR A 15 11.27 5.53 6.73
N ARG A 16 10.50 6.05 5.77
CA ARG A 16 10.21 7.49 5.62
C ARG A 16 9.08 7.99 6.53
N GLY A 17 8.47 7.11 7.32
CA GLY A 17 7.39 7.45 8.25
C GLY A 17 5.98 7.43 7.65
N TYR A 18 5.81 6.94 6.42
CA TYR A 18 4.48 6.73 5.86
C TYR A 18 3.82 5.50 6.50
N SER A 19 2.49 5.52 6.63
CA SER A 19 1.75 4.35 7.09
C SER A 19 1.73 3.24 6.04
N LEU A 20 1.66 1.99 6.49
CA LEU A 20 1.58 0.82 5.60
C LEU A 20 0.39 0.93 4.62
N GLU A 21 -0.76 1.37 5.12
CA GLU A 21 -1.97 1.57 4.31
C GLU A 21 -1.80 2.65 3.23
N PHE A 22 -1.12 3.76 3.56
CA PHE A 22 -0.82 4.80 2.58
C PHE A 22 0.11 4.27 1.48
N ALA A 23 1.14 3.51 1.88
CA ALA A 23 2.08 2.89 0.94
C ALA A 23 1.35 1.90 0.01
N LYS A 24 0.57 0.97 0.56
CA LYS A 24 -0.28 0.03 -0.21
C LYS A 24 -1.11 0.74 -1.27
N LYS A 25 -1.81 1.81 -0.87
CA LYS A 25 -2.65 2.61 -1.79
C LYS A 25 -1.82 3.27 -2.90
N SER A 26 -0.64 3.78 -2.59
CA SER A 26 0.27 4.37 -3.58
C SER A 26 0.70 3.35 -4.64
N PHE A 27 0.98 2.10 -4.24
CA PHE A 27 1.32 1.03 -5.18
C PHE A 27 0.14 0.68 -6.09
N VAL A 28 -1.06 0.52 -5.54
CA VAL A 28 -2.28 0.26 -6.34
C VAL A 28 -2.52 1.39 -7.35
N ASN A 29 -2.39 2.65 -6.92
CA ASN A 29 -2.52 3.81 -7.81
C ASN A 29 -1.44 3.88 -8.90
N SER A 30 -0.29 3.25 -8.69
CA SER A 30 0.82 3.19 -9.66
C SER A 30 0.65 2.04 -10.67
N GLY A 31 -0.44 1.28 -10.59
CA GLY A 31 -0.77 0.20 -11.51
C GLY A 31 -0.38 -1.20 -11.02
N TYR A 32 0.13 -1.34 -9.79
CA TYR A 32 0.44 -2.65 -9.23
C TYR A 32 -0.84 -3.42 -8.87
N ASN A 33 -0.78 -4.75 -8.95
CA ASN A 33 -1.90 -5.61 -8.59
C ASN A 33 -2.19 -5.56 -7.08
N LEU A 34 -3.44 -5.31 -6.72
CA LEU A 34 -3.88 -5.22 -5.32
C LEU A 34 -3.49 -6.46 -4.51
N GLN A 35 -3.64 -7.66 -5.09
CA GLN A 35 -3.33 -8.91 -4.40
C GLN A 35 -1.84 -9.04 -4.10
N ASP A 36 -0.97 -8.68 -5.05
CA ASP A 36 0.47 -8.73 -4.85
C ASP A 36 0.95 -7.71 -3.81
N VAL A 37 0.30 -6.55 -3.76
CA VAL A 37 0.55 -5.52 -2.74
C VAL A 37 0.16 -5.99 -1.35
N GLU A 38 -1.00 -6.64 -1.20
CA GLU A 38 -1.46 -7.15 0.10
C GLU A 38 -0.61 -8.33 0.58
N ASP A 39 -0.28 -9.27 -0.30
CA ASP A 39 0.62 -10.40 -0.01
C ASP A 39 1.99 -9.87 0.46
N SER A 40 2.55 -8.88 -0.24
CA SER A 40 3.84 -8.27 0.08
C SER A 40 3.80 -7.52 1.43
N ALA A 41 2.71 -6.81 1.70
CA ALA A 41 2.49 -6.14 2.98
C ALA A 41 2.37 -7.16 4.13
N SER A 42 1.67 -8.27 3.92
CA SER A 42 1.55 -9.35 4.90
C SER A 42 2.91 -9.97 5.22
N ILE A 43 3.73 -10.26 4.20
CA ILE A 43 5.11 -10.76 4.39
C ILE A 43 5.94 -9.76 5.21
N LEU A 44 5.78 -8.46 4.97
CA LEU A 44 6.45 -7.40 5.72
C LEU A 44 6.03 -7.39 7.20
N VAL A 45 4.73 -7.48 7.49
CA VAL A 45 4.21 -7.50 8.86
C VAL A 45 4.62 -8.77 9.60
N SER A 46 4.49 -9.94 8.95
CA SER A 46 4.86 -11.23 9.53
C SER A 46 6.38 -11.38 9.70
N GLY A 47 7.17 -10.88 8.76
CA GLY A 47 8.64 -10.92 8.81
C GLY A 47 9.25 -9.87 9.73
N ALA A 48 8.58 -8.75 9.98
CA ALA A 48 9.02 -7.72 10.93
C ALA A 48 8.72 -8.09 12.40
N GLY A 49 7.95 -9.15 12.65
CA GLY A 49 7.55 -9.60 13.99
C GLY A 49 8.68 -10.04 14.94
N GLY A 50 9.94 -10.00 14.51
CA GLY A 50 11.11 -10.24 15.37
C GLY A 50 11.79 -8.98 15.91
N VAL A 51 11.46 -7.79 15.41
CA VAL A 51 12.06 -6.51 15.85
C VAL A 51 10.95 -5.60 16.36
N SER A 52 10.76 -5.65 17.67
CA SER A 52 9.78 -4.91 18.48
C SER A 52 9.44 -3.53 17.92
N SER A 53 8.28 -3.41 17.29
CA SER A 53 7.67 -2.17 16.79
C SER A 53 7.07 -1.29 17.90
N SER A 54 7.51 -1.45 19.14
CA SER A 54 6.99 -0.77 20.33
C SER A 54 7.49 0.67 20.52
N SER A 55 8.16 1.27 19.54
CA SER A 55 8.75 2.63 19.69
C SER A 55 8.20 3.71 18.74
N PHE A 56 7.30 3.38 17.81
CA PHE A 56 6.82 4.38 16.82
C PHE A 56 5.52 5.12 17.21
N ALA A 57 4.90 4.75 18.33
CA ALA A 57 3.64 5.37 18.76
C ALA A 57 3.80 6.70 19.53
N ASN A 58 5.03 7.19 19.78
CA ASN A 58 5.23 8.36 20.66
C ASN A 58 5.91 9.59 20.03
N ASN A 59 5.91 9.73 18.69
CA ASN A 59 6.49 10.92 18.05
C ASN A 59 5.61 11.55 16.95
N LEU A 60 4.30 11.57 17.17
CA LEU A 60 3.31 12.28 16.34
C LEU A 60 2.79 13.56 17.03
N ILE A 61 3.67 14.33 17.69
CA ILE A 61 3.39 15.74 18.05
C ILE A 61 4.71 16.52 17.97
N THR A 62 5.22 16.78 16.77
CA THR A 62 5.80 18.10 16.42
C THR A 62 5.96 18.13 14.91
N SER A 63 5.19 18.98 14.24
CA SER A 63 5.47 19.38 12.87
C SER A 63 6.56 20.45 12.89
N PRO A 64 7.79 20.20 12.41
CA PRO A 64 8.60 21.25 11.86
C PRO A 64 8.11 21.50 10.43
N SER A 65 7.40 22.60 10.24
CA SER A 65 7.24 23.28 8.96
C SER A 65 8.62 23.68 8.44
N ALA A 66 9.33 22.73 7.83
CA ALA A 66 10.53 23.00 7.06
C ALA A 66 10.11 23.30 5.62
N THR A 67 10.08 24.60 5.33
CA THR A 67 10.15 25.18 3.99
C THR A 67 11.25 24.48 3.18
N PRO A 68 10.96 23.82 2.05
CA PRO A 68 12.00 23.35 1.16
C PRO A 68 12.62 24.56 0.47
N SER A 69 13.78 24.97 0.99
CA SER A 69 14.70 25.89 0.32
C SER A 69 15.05 25.35 -1.05
N ALA A 70 15.06 26.26 -2.02
CA ALA A 70 15.49 26.03 -3.38
C ALA A 70 16.91 25.44 -3.44
N ALA A 71 17.10 24.40 -4.26
CA ALA A 71 18.37 24.16 -4.92
C ALA A 71 18.18 23.29 -6.18
N PRO A 72 19.06 23.47 -7.19
CA PRO A 72 18.74 23.24 -8.59
C PRO A 72 19.29 21.90 -9.08
N SER A 73 18.58 21.23 -9.99
CA SER A 73 19.24 20.43 -11.01
C SER A 73 18.30 20.15 -12.17
N ALA A 74 18.67 20.75 -13.29
CA ALA A 74 18.14 20.50 -14.60
C ALA A 74 18.31 19.01 -14.97
N ALA A 75 17.21 18.37 -15.35
CA ALA A 75 17.27 17.25 -16.28
C ALA A 75 16.87 17.76 -17.68
N PRO A 76 17.60 17.41 -18.75
CA PRO A 76 17.42 18.00 -20.08
C PRO A 76 16.13 17.51 -20.72
N GLN A 77 15.25 18.43 -21.11
CA GLN A 77 14.15 18.08 -22.00
C GLN A 77 14.71 17.77 -23.39
N PRO A 78 14.28 16.66 -24.04
CA PRO A 78 14.64 16.37 -25.41
C PRO A 78 14.06 17.46 -26.32
N ARG A 79 14.98 18.22 -26.93
CA ARG A 79 14.69 19.19 -27.98
C ARG A 79 13.93 18.46 -29.10
N ALA A 80 12.69 18.86 -29.32
CA ALA A 80 11.98 18.56 -30.55
C ALA A 80 12.87 19.00 -31.72
N MET A 81 13.28 18.04 -32.54
CA MET A 81 13.86 18.32 -33.85
C MET A 81 12.73 18.83 -34.73
N GLN A 82 12.56 20.15 -34.78
CA GLN A 82 11.86 20.83 -35.85
C GLN A 82 12.77 21.88 -36.49
N GLN A 83 13.26 21.46 -37.66
CA GLN A 83 13.23 22.20 -38.92
C GLN A 83 14.10 23.46 -39.12
N THR A 84 14.86 23.33 -40.22
CA THR A 84 15.09 24.30 -41.30
C THR A 84 16.08 25.44 -41.10
N ALA A 85 17.24 25.21 -41.74
CA ALA A 85 17.78 26.00 -42.84
C ALA A 85 18.67 27.22 -42.57
N TYR A 86 19.72 27.26 -43.40
CA TYR A 86 20.65 28.35 -43.77
C TYR A 86 21.94 28.55 -42.95
N PRO A 87 23.13 28.37 -43.57
CA PRO A 87 24.38 28.90 -43.04
C PRO A 87 24.50 30.38 -43.39
N VAL A 88 24.43 31.25 -42.38
CA VAL A 88 24.77 32.68 -42.53
C VAL A 88 26.25 32.85 -42.25
N ALA A 89 26.91 33.52 -43.19
CA ALA A 89 28.32 33.85 -43.20
C ALA A 89 28.72 34.77 -42.03
N ILE A 90 29.98 34.58 -41.64
CA ILE A 90 30.73 35.30 -40.62
C ILE A 90 30.81 36.79 -40.94
N ALA A 91 30.46 37.63 -39.97
CA ALA A 91 30.94 39.01 -39.88
C ALA A 91 31.22 39.36 -38.41
N PRO A 92 32.43 39.85 -38.07
CA PRO A 92 32.74 40.34 -36.74
C PRO A 92 32.27 41.79 -36.59
N GLN A 93 31.51 42.09 -35.53
CA GLN A 93 31.20 43.47 -35.15
C GLN A 93 31.39 43.71 -33.64
N PRO A 94 31.70 44.97 -33.28
CA PRO A 94 32.60 45.29 -32.18
C PRO A 94 31.88 45.53 -30.86
N GLN A 95 32.66 45.43 -29.79
CA GLN A 95 32.34 45.89 -28.45
C GLN A 95 31.81 47.33 -28.47
N SER A 96 30.62 47.53 -27.91
CA SER A 96 30.17 48.83 -27.42
C SER A 96 29.91 48.75 -25.92
N LEU A 97 30.79 49.42 -25.18
CA LEU A 97 30.69 49.78 -23.78
C LEU A 97 29.60 50.86 -23.64
N GLY A 98 28.57 50.69 -22.79
CA GLY A 98 27.62 51.80 -22.56
C GLY A 98 26.34 51.46 -21.82
N GLN A 99 26.32 51.82 -20.52
CA GLN A 99 25.24 52.50 -19.79
C GLN A 99 23.79 51.99 -19.81
N GLN A 100 23.36 51.56 -18.61
CA GLN A 100 22.32 52.22 -17.80
C GLN A 100 20.86 52.16 -18.30
N SER A 101 20.03 51.34 -17.63
CA SER A 101 18.66 51.74 -17.24
C SER A 101 18.13 50.83 -16.13
N LEU A 102 18.05 51.39 -14.92
CA LEU A 102 17.24 50.88 -13.82
C LEU A 102 15.78 51.25 -14.08
N SER A 103 14.95 50.30 -14.51
CA SER A 103 13.49 50.28 -14.23
C SER A 103 12.92 48.92 -14.64
N GLN A 104 13.10 47.89 -13.80
CA GLN A 104 12.30 46.67 -13.92
C GLN A 104 11.02 46.87 -13.13
N SER A 105 9.96 47.21 -13.86
CA SER A 105 8.58 47.07 -13.43
C SER A 105 8.34 45.64 -12.93
N PRO A 106 7.65 45.43 -11.79
CA PRO A 106 7.34 44.09 -11.31
C PRO A 106 6.48 43.39 -12.36
N SER A 107 7.12 42.48 -13.10
CA SER A 107 6.46 41.59 -14.04
C SER A 107 5.50 40.73 -13.22
N PHE A 108 4.21 41.06 -13.30
CA PHE A 108 3.14 40.23 -12.80
C PHE A 108 3.25 38.89 -13.53
N ARG A 109 3.94 37.93 -12.91
CA ARG A 109 3.83 36.53 -13.27
C ARG A 109 2.38 36.13 -13.00
N PRO A 110 1.57 35.80 -14.02
CA PRO A 110 0.28 35.20 -13.77
C PRO A 110 0.54 33.96 -12.92
N LEU A 111 -0.09 33.92 -11.74
CA LEU A 111 0.05 32.78 -10.84
C LEU A 111 -0.26 31.51 -11.65
N PRO A 112 0.59 30.47 -11.57
CA PRO A 112 0.28 29.20 -12.18
C PRO A 112 -1.10 28.79 -11.68
N ARG A 113 -2.01 28.60 -12.63
CA ARG A 113 -3.38 28.15 -12.36
C ARG A 113 -3.26 26.79 -11.69
N ILE A 114 -3.35 26.79 -10.36
CA ILE A 114 -3.34 25.57 -9.56
C ILE A 114 -4.52 24.75 -10.09
N PRO A 115 -4.29 23.57 -10.69
CA PRO A 115 -5.39 22.72 -11.07
C PRO A 115 -6.21 22.48 -9.80
N PRO A 116 -7.56 22.58 -9.86
CA PRO A 116 -8.39 22.38 -8.68
C PRO A 116 -7.96 21.08 -8.03
N GLN A 117 -7.49 21.18 -6.79
CA GLN A 117 -7.30 20.03 -5.91
C GLN A 117 -8.56 19.20 -6.06
N ILE A 118 -8.42 17.99 -6.57
CA ILE A 118 -9.53 17.06 -6.73
C ILE A 118 -9.90 16.64 -5.31
N GLU A 119 -10.66 17.50 -4.63
CA GLU A 119 -11.15 17.38 -3.26
C GLU A 119 -12.29 16.36 -3.16
N ASN A 120 -12.34 15.43 -4.13
CA ASN A 120 -13.36 14.41 -4.25
C ASN A 120 -12.73 13.10 -4.73
N TYR A 121 -11.75 12.57 -4.01
CA TYR A 121 -11.73 11.12 -3.88
C TYR A 121 -12.75 10.76 -2.82
N LYS A 122 -14.01 10.79 -3.27
CA LYS A 122 -15.17 10.32 -2.55
C LYS A 122 -14.79 8.97 -1.96
N ARG A 123 -14.65 9.02 -0.64
CA ARG A 123 -14.51 7.92 0.28
C ARG A 123 -15.65 6.94 -0.01
N THR A 124 -15.48 5.99 -0.93
CA THR A 124 -16.36 4.83 -1.01
C THR A 124 -15.92 3.88 0.11
N THR A 125 -16.17 4.31 1.34
CA THR A 125 -16.16 3.48 2.55
C THR A 125 -17.46 2.69 2.67
N ASP A 126 -17.99 2.16 1.56
CA ASP A 126 -19.22 1.37 1.56
C ASP A 126 -19.04 -0.03 0.96
N GLU A 127 -17.81 -0.45 0.63
CA GLU A 127 -17.46 -1.86 0.51
C GLU A 127 -16.94 -2.32 1.88
N ALA A 128 -17.83 -2.23 2.88
CA ALA A 128 -17.67 -2.90 4.16
C ALA A 128 -17.45 -4.38 3.85
N GLY A 129 -16.19 -4.80 3.94
CA GLY A 129 -15.70 -6.16 3.82
C GLY A 129 -16.54 -7.10 4.68
N ARG A 130 -17.63 -7.59 4.13
CA ARG A 130 -18.25 -8.82 4.62
C ARG A 130 -17.21 -9.89 4.32
N PRO A 131 -16.60 -10.53 5.33
CA PRO A 131 -15.71 -11.64 5.08
C PRO A 131 -16.50 -12.63 4.24
N ARG A 132 -15.99 -12.92 3.03
CA ARG A 132 -16.62 -13.81 2.06
C ARG A 132 -16.89 -15.13 2.80
N ARG A 133 -18.14 -15.38 3.19
CA ARG A 133 -18.62 -16.40 4.16
C ARG A 133 -18.21 -17.85 3.87
N ARG A 134 -17.43 -18.09 2.82
CA ARG A 134 -16.88 -19.41 2.47
C ARG A 134 -16.06 -20.01 3.61
N GLY A 135 -15.35 -19.18 4.39
CA GLY A 135 -14.62 -19.65 5.58
C GLY A 135 -15.53 -20.12 6.72
N LEU A 136 -16.65 -19.42 6.97
CA LEU A 136 -17.58 -19.77 8.06
C LEU A 136 -18.23 -21.14 7.82
N TRP A 137 -18.56 -21.46 6.57
CA TRP A 137 -19.17 -22.74 6.23
C TRP A 137 -18.22 -23.93 6.47
N LEU A 138 -16.92 -23.72 6.24
CA LEU A 138 -15.88 -24.73 6.47
C LEU A 138 -15.68 -24.98 7.97
N VAL A 139 -15.73 -23.94 8.80
CA VAL A 139 -15.67 -24.07 10.27
C VAL A 139 -16.89 -24.83 10.80
N ILE A 140 -18.09 -24.53 10.30
CA ILE A 140 -19.32 -25.25 10.69
C ILE A 140 -19.22 -26.74 10.30
N LEU A 141 -18.73 -27.04 9.08
CA LEU A 141 -18.52 -28.41 8.62
C LEU A 141 -17.53 -29.18 9.53
N LEU A 142 -16.43 -28.53 9.92
CA LEU A 142 -15.42 -29.13 10.80
C LEU A 142 -16.01 -29.49 12.18
N ILE A 143 -16.83 -28.61 12.76
CA ILE A 143 -17.49 -28.83 14.05
C ILE A 143 -18.47 -30.02 13.96
N ILE A 144 -19.23 -30.14 12.88
CA ILE A 144 -20.16 -31.25 12.67
C ILE A 144 -19.41 -32.59 12.59
N ILE A 145 -18.32 -32.65 11.82
CA ILE A 145 -17.48 -33.85 11.70
C ILE A 145 -16.91 -34.24 13.07
N PHE A 146 -16.42 -33.27 13.83
CA PHE A 146 -15.87 -33.50 15.17
C PHE A 146 -16.91 -34.08 16.14
N LEU A 147 -18.14 -33.55 16.13
CA LEU A 147 -19.24 -34.08 16.94
C LEU A 147 -19.62 -35.50 16.55
N ILE A 148 -19.63 -35.84 15.26
CA ILE A 148 -19.90 -37.21 14.79
C ILE A 148 -18.81 -38.16 15.28
N VAL A 149 -17.53 -37.78 15.18
CA VAL A 149 -16.41 -38.60 15.65
C VAL A 149 -16.51 -38.83 17.16
N LEU A 150 -16.78 -37.80 17.95
CA LEU A 150 -16.99 -37.93 19.40
C LEU A 150 -18.20 -38.82 19.73
N GLY A 151 -19.31 -38.68 18.97
CA GLY A 151 -20.50 -39.51 19.15
C GLY A 151 -20.23 -40.99 18.88
N VAL A 152 -19.56 -41.30 17.77
CA VAL A 152 -19.18 -42.68 17.44
C VAL A 152 -18.19 -43.22 18.46
N LEU A 153 -17.21 -42.43 18.89
CA LEU A 153 -16.22 -42.85 19.88
C LEU A 153 -16.87 -43.12 21.24
N GLY A 154 -17.77 -42.25 21.69
CA GLY A 154 -18.56 -42.45 22.89
C GLY A 154 -19.42 -43.72 22.79
N LEU A 155 -20.06 -43.94 21.63
CA LEU A 155 -20.87 -45.13 21.39
C LEU A 155 -20.03 -46.41 21.38
N LEU A 156 -18.78 -46.37 20.90
CA LEU A 156 -17.86 -47.52 20.93
C LEU A 156 -17.36 -47.85 22.34
N ILE A 157 -17.10 -46.82 23.16
CA ILE A 157 -16.70 -47.00 24.56
C ILE A 157 -17.86 -47.58 25.37
N PHE A 158 -19.05 -46.99 25.23
CA PHE A 158 -20.24 -47.45 25.93
C PHE A 158 -20.77 -48.78 25.40
N LYS A 159 -20.51 -49.15 24.14
CA LYS A 159 -21.07 -50.37 23.54
C LYS A 159 -20.80 -51.64 24.34
N ARG A 160 -19.66 -51.74 25.03
CA ARG A 160 -19.36 -52.93 25.84
C ARG A 160 -20.31 -53.04 27.03
N GLU A 161 -20.44 -51.97 27.83
CA GLU A 161 -21.31 -51.98 29.00
C GLU A 161 -22.80 -51.93 28.63
N LEU A 162 -23.17 -51.24 27.55
CA LEU A 162 -24.57 -51.15 27.10
C LEU A 162 -25.09 -52.46 26.52
N VAL A 163 -24.23 -53.23 25.84
CA VAL A 163 -24.58 -54.56 25.35
C VAL A 163 -24.74 -55.51 26.52
N GLU A 164 -23.81 -55.51 27.47
CA GLU A 164 -23.88 -56.36 28.68
C GLU A 164 -25.11 -56.02 29.54
N SER A 165 -25.38 -54.73 29.77
CA SER A 165 -26.57 -54.30 30.53
C SER A 165 -27.88 -54.55 29.79
N MET A 166 -27.92 -54.50 28.45
CA MET A 166 -29.09 -54.95 27.68
C MET A 166 -29.29 -56.46 27.73
N LEU A 167 -28.21 -57.25 27.63
CA LEU A 167 -28.29 -58.72 27.74
C LEU A 167 -28.74 -59.17 29.14
N GLN A 168 -28.25 -58.49 30.18
CA GLN A 168 -28.66 -58.73 31.56
C GLN A 168 -30.11 -58.27 31.83
N GLY A 169 -30.51 -57.12 31.27
CA GLY A 169 -31.90 -56.65 31.35
C GLY A 169 -32.90 -57.55 30.63
N TRP A 170 -32.44 -58.29 29.62
CA TRP A 170 -33.23 -59.29 28.89
C TRP A 170 -33.13 -60.71 29.48
N GLY A 171 -32.34 -60.91 30.54
CA GLY A 171 -32.19 -62.20 31.22
C GLY A 171 -31.56 -63.29 30.35
N LEU A 172 -30.75 -62.94 29.36
CA LEU A 172 -30.10 -63.88 28.42
C LEU A 172 -28.72 -64.37 28.90
N ILE A 173 -28.23 -63.86 30.04
CA ILE A 173 -27.01 -64.26 30.74
C ILE A 173 -27.33 -64.17 32.23
#